data_AF-A0A3B0T429-F1
#
_entry.id   AF-A0A3B0T429-F1
#
_cell.length_a   1.000
_cell.length_b   1.000
_cell.length_c   1.000
_cell.angle_alpha   90.00
_cell.angle_beta   90.00
_cell.angle_gamma   90.00
#
_symmetry.space_group_name_H-M   'P 1'
#
loop_
_entity.id
_entity.type
_entity.pdbx_description
1 polymer ?
#
loop_
_entity_poly.entity_id
_entity_poly.type
_entity_poly.pdbx_seq_one_letter_code
_entity_poly.pdbx_strand_id
1 'polypeptide(L)'
;MLEVSGPMERRILDSWIKRQQPGDARKGDVQIALLPTTRRRRRRSGRRDPRLGAFLDTEADPLLIPLRVAWLPSKKKNGIRVARLRELLSLGDPRDPNIFMQVLRYWTHPERVRIITGVATHASVLRNGWEKAPTGGRDDGTAFASYVASKAWLDLERSERNLRGSRYKVAKFVRDDIIASNQFTKGVAELARDADVSYEQMAQRTSRYIREIAASHRWWTIDIVASAIKWLVGKAYVDINYDHAELAALYDMSETVPLVFLPSHKSNFDHLTLQYVFYENGLPQTHTAAGINMNFFPIGPFLRRTGAFFIRRDFKTNEPYKFALRRYLDYLLSRRFSLEWYIEGGRSRTGKLRSPRFGMLAYVVEAYQRGAADDVVFIPVSIAYDQIQDVSAHVAEASG
;
A
#
# COMPACT_ATOMS: atom_id res chain seq x y z
N MET A 1 -13.92 -8.44 -16.50
CA MET A 1 -12.74 -8.93 -15.74
C MET A 1 -13.11 -9.01 -14.26
N LEU A 2 -12.89 -10.14 -13.58
CA LEU A 2 -13.34 -10.34 -12.18
C LEU A 2 -12.16 -10.48 -11.22
N GLU A 3 -12.13 -9.68 -10.16
CA GLU A 3 -11.24 -9.91 -9.01
C GLU A 3 -12.02 -10.63 -7.91
N VAL A 4 -11.68 -11.89 -7.67
CA VAL A 4 -12.36 -12.78 -6.72
C VAL A 4 -11.38 -13.47 -5.79
N SER A 5 -11.68 -13.47 -4.49
CA SER A 5 -10.88 -14.15 -3.45
C SER A 5 -11.34 -15.60 -3.21
N GLY A 6 -12.54 -15.96 -3.66
CA GLY A 6 -13.15 -17.26 -3.38
C GLY A 6 -14.42 -17.55 -4.18
N PRO A 7 -15.00 -18.75 -3.99
CA PRO A 7 -16.15 -19.22 -4.77
C PRO A 7 -17.43 -18.42 -4.51
N MET A 8 -17.64 -17.90 -3.29
CA MET A 8 -18.83 -17.13 -2.97
C MET A 8 -18.86 -15.79 -3.73
N GLU A 9 -17.73 -15.06 -3.74
CA GLU A 9 -17.62 -13.83 -4.52
C GLU A 9 -17.83 -14.09 -6.02
N ARG A 10 -17.29 -15.19 -6.53
CA ARG A 10 -17.51 -15.60 -7.93
C ARG A 10 -19.00 -15.81 -8.22
N ARG A 11 -19.73 -16.53 -7.37
CA ARG A 11 -21.18 -16.75 -7.52
C ARG A 11 -21.97 -15.44 -7.50
N ILE A 12 -21.62 -14.52 -6.60
CA ILE A 12 -22.28 -13.20 -6.49
C ILE A 12 -22.10 -12.42 -7.79
N LEU A 13 -20.87 -12.33 -8.31
CA LEU A 13 -20.57 -11.61 -9.55
C LEU A 13 -21.20 -12.27 -10.78
N ASP A 14 -21.11 -13.60 -10.90
CA ASP A 14 -21.74 -14.33 -12.02
C ASP A 14 -23.26 -14.11 -12.03
N SER A 15 -23.91 -14.13 -10.86
CA SER A 15 -25.34 -13.86 -10.74
C SER A 15 -25.70 -12.42 -11.08
N TRP A 16 -24.84 -11.47 -10.71
CA TRP A 16 -25.04 -10.05 -11.06
C TRP A 16 -24.86 -9.83 -12.56
N ILE A 17 -23.83 -10.39 -13.18
CA ILE A 17 -23.62 -10.30 -14.64
C ILE A 17 -24.84 -10.82 -15.39
N LYS A 18 -25.35 -12.00 -15.02
CA LYS A 18 -26.54 -12.57 -15.66
C LYS A 18 -27.77 -11.67 -15.57
N ARG A 19 -27.94 -10.92 -14.47
CA ARG A 19 -29.07 -9.98 -14.30
C ARG A 19 -28.90 -8.67 -15.04
N GLN A 20 -27.66 -8.29 -15.39
CA GLN A 20 -27.33 -7.03 -16.04
C GLN A 20 -27.11 -7.19 -17.55
N GLN A 21 -27.17 -8.42 -18.07
CA GLN A 21 -27.07 -8.66 -19.50
C GLN A 21 -28.28 -8.06 -20.22
N PRO A 22 -28.07 -7.28 -21.30
CA PRO A 22 -29.14 -6.85 -22.18
C PRO A 22 -29.92 -8.07 -22.72
N GLY A 23 -31.23 -7.94 -22.89
CA GLY A 23 -32.10 -9.05 -23.33
C GLY A 23 -31.76 -9.60 -24.73
N ASP A 24 -31.02 -8.82 -25.50
CA ASP A 24 -30.52 -9.06 -26.86
C ASP A 24 -29.08 -9.61 -26.91
N ALA A 25 -28.40 -9.75 -25.76
CA ALA A 25 -27.05 -10.28 -25.69
C ALA A 25 -27.01 -11.77 -26.08
N ARG A 26 -26.17 -12.11 -27.06
CA ARG A 26 -25.96 -13.49 -27.51
C ARG A 26 -24.97 -14.22 -26.63
N LYS A 27 -25.03 -15.55 -26.69
CA LYS A 27 -24.11 -16.45 -25.99
C LYS A 27 -22.70 -16.31 -26.58
N GLY A 28 -21.84 -15.53 -25.91
CA GLY A 28 -20.48 -15.25 -26.35
C GLY A 28 -20.08 -13.78 -26.23
N ASP A 29 -21.07 -12.88 -26.18
CA ASP A 29 -20.87 -11.42 -26.13
C ASP A 29 -20.22 -10.96 -24.82
N VAL A 30 -20.44 -11.72 -23.74
CA VAL A 30 -19.83 -11.47 -22.44
C VAL A 30 -18.85 -12.57 -22.10
N GLN A 31 -17.58 -12.21 -22.03
CA GLN A 31 -16.49 -13.11 -21.65
C GLN A 31 -15.91 -12.74 -20.30
N ILE A 32 -15.48 -13.75 -19.54
CA ILE A 32 -15.01 -13.59 -18.17
C ILE A 32 -13.54 -14.01 -18.08
N ALA A 33 -12.67 -13.04 -17.82
CA ALA A 33 -11.29 -13.23 -17.39
C ALA A 33 -11.13 -12.93 -15.89
N LEU A 34 -10.31 -13.72 -15.20
CA LEU A 34 -9.96 -13.51 -13.79
C LEU A 34 -8.75 -12.58 -13.65
N LEU A 35 -8.88 -11.59 -12.76
CA LEU A 35 -7.78 -10.74 -12.33
C LEU A 35 -7.01 -11.39 -11.18
N PRO A 36 -5.68 -11.19 -11.09
CA PRO A 36 -4.91 -11.63 -9.94
C PRO A 36 -5.44 -10.93 -8.66
N THR A 37 -5.60 -11.72 -7.60
CA THR A 37 -6.06 -11.19 -6.30
C THR A 37 -4.92 -11.17 -5.29
N THR A 38 -4.80 -10.05 -4.58
CA THR A 38 -3.98 -9.94 -3.35
C THR A 38 -4.72 -10.41 -2.10
N ARG A 39 -6.04 -10.59 -2.20
CA ARG A 39 -6.90 -10.96 -1.07
C ARG A 39 -6.81 -12.47 -0.86
N ARG A 40 -6.40 -12.88 0.34
CA ARG A 40 -5.91 -14.23 0.72
C ARG A 40 -4.76 -14.76 -0.13
N ARG A 41 -3.62 -15.04 0.51
CA ARG A 41 -2.54 -15.88 -0.07
C ARG A 41 -3.06 -17.31 -0.27
N ARG A 42 -3.75 -17.61 -1.37
CA ARG A 42 -3.72 -18.96 -1.92
C ARG A 42 -2.48 -19.07 -2.77
N ARG A 43 -1.67 -20.12 -2.55
CA ARG A 43 -0.45 -20.49 -3.32
C ARG A 43 -0.63 -20.51 -4.86
N ARG A 44 -1.86 -20.36 -5.37
CA ARG A 44 -2.24 -20.33 -6.78
C ARG A 44 -2.69 -18.95 -7.33
N SER A 45 -2.84 -17.91 -6.50
CA SER A 45 -3.48 -16.63 -6.91
C SER A 45 -2.62 -15.68 -7.75
N GLY A 46 -1.38 -16.07 -8.08
CA GLY A 46 -0.50 -15.32 -8.97
C GLY A 46 -0.47 -15.85 -10.41
N ARG A 47 -1.14 -16.96 -10.73
CA ARG A 47 -1.24 -17.44 -12.12
C ARG A 47 -2.23 -16.54 -12.86
N ARG A 48 -1.68 -15.76 -13.78
CA ARG A 48 -2.41 -14.95 -14.76
C ARG A 48 -3.40 -15.86 -15.49
N ASP A 49 -4.63 -15.39 -15.66
CA ASP A 49 -5.61 -16.10 -16.48
C ASP A 49 -5.17 -15.96 -17.95
N PRO A 50 -4.75 -17.05 -18.63
CA PRO A 50 -4.28 -16.97 -20.02
C PRO A 50 -5.37 -16.46 -20.97
N ARG A 51 -6.65 -16.55 -20.55
CA ARG A 51 -7.78 -16.00 -21.30
C ARG A 51 -7.70 -14.48 -21.44
N LEU A 52 -7.12 -13.76 -20.46
CA LEU A 52 -7.00 -12.31 -20.56
C LEU A 52 -6.10 -11.90 -21.73
N GLY A 53 -4.97 -12.59 -21.94
CA GLY A 53 -4.11 -12.35 -23.10
C GLY A 53 -4.85 -12.62 -24.40
N ALA A 54 -5.47 -13.80 -24.51
CA ALA A 54 -6.24 -14.19 -25.69
C ALA A 54 -7.38 -13.20 -26.04
N PHE A 55 -8.03 -12.59 -25.05
CA PHE A 55 -9.06 -11.57 -25.28
C PHE A 55 -8.50 -10.21 -25.72
N LEU A 56 -7.29 -9.88 -25.29
CA LEU A 56 -6.65 -8.61 -25.64
C LEU A 56 -5.99 -8.64 -27.03
N ASP A 57 -5.72 -9.84 -27.54
CA ASP A 57 -5.10 -10.08 -28.84
C ASP A 57 -6.13 -10.20 -29.99
N THR A 58 -7.43 -10.09 -29.70
CA THR A 58 -8.47 -10.03 -30.75
C THR A 58 -8.58 -8.65 -31.37
N GLU A 59 -8.84 -8.56 -32.68
CA GLU A 59 -9.05 -7.29 -33.41
C GLU A 59 -10.32 -6.52 -33.02
N ALA A 60 -11.21 -7.14 -32.22
CA ALA A 60 -12.55 -6.63 -31.92
C ALA A 60 -12.62 -5.49 -30.87
N ASP A 61 -11.48 -4.96 -30.40
CA ASP A 61 -11.36 -3.91 -29.36
C ASP A 61 -12.37 -4.02 -28.19
N PRO A 62 -12.30 -5.09 -27.38
CA PRO A 62 -13.32 -5.38 -26.38
C PRO A 62 -13.43 -4.31 -25.29
N LEU A 63 -14.66 -4.03 -24.85
CA LEU A 63 -14.92 -3.19 -23.68
C LEU A 63 -14.63 -3.97 -22.39
N LEU A 64 -13.63 -3.54 -21.64
CA LEU A 64 -13.17 -4.20 -20.43
C LEU A 64 -13.81 -3.57 -19.20
N ILE A 65 -14.59 -4.36 -18.46
CA ILE A 65 -15.27 -3.94 -17.23
C ILE A 65 -14.67 -4.69 -16.03
N PRO A 66 -13.88 -4.04 -15.16
CA PRO A 66 -13.41 -4.62 -13.92
C PRO A 66 -14.56 -4.74 -12.90
N LEU A 67 -14.70 -5.90 -12.23
CA LEU A 67 -15.69 -6.12 -11.18
C LEU A 67 -15.07 -6.75 -9.93
N ARG A 68 -15.56 -6.35 -8.76
CA ARG A 68 -15.15 -6.84 -7.44
C ARG A 68 -16.32 -6.90 -6.47
N VAL A 69 -16.30 -7.84 -5.52
CA VAL A 69 -17.17 -7.80 -4.33
C VAL A 69 -16.45 -7.10 -3.17
N ALA A 70 -17.09 -6.10 -2.60
CA ALA A 70 -16.66 -5.45 -1.36
C ALA A 70 -17.58 -5.80 -0.19
N TRP A 71 -16.97 -6.37 0.84
CA TRP A 71 -17.61 -6.67 2.12
C TRP A 71 -17.49 -5.45 3.03
N LEU A 72 -18.59 -4.75 3.27
CA LEU A 72 -18.59 -3.58 4.13
C LEU A 72 -18.62 -4.00 5.60
N PRO A 73 -17.90 -3.29 6.49
CA PRO A 73 -18.06 -3.45 7.92
C PRO A 73 -19.49 -3.03 8.35
N SER A 74 -19.88 -3.37 9.59
CA SER A 74 -21.18 -2.97 10.14
C SER A 74 -21.35 -1.44 10.09
N LYS A 75 -22.52 -0.95 9.62
CA LYS A 75 -22.86 0.47 9.60
C LYS A 75 -22.89 1.04 11.04
N LYS A 76 -22.45 2.30 11.18
CA LYS A 76 -22.34 3.04 12.45
C LYS A 76 -23.66 3.75 12.79
N LYS A 77 -24.03 3.81 14.08
CA LYS A 77 -24.75 4.95 14.66
C LYS A 77 -23.66 5.88 15.22
N ASN A 78 -23.55 7.12 14.72
CA ASN A 78 -22.64 8.18 15.22
C ASN A 78 -21.13 8.06 14.92
N GLY A 79 -20.75 7.60 13.72
CA GLY A 79 -19.45 8.00 13.13
C GLY A 79 -18.17 7.37 13.71
N ILE A 80 -18.12 6.88 14.95
CA ILE A 80 -16.91 6.28 15.54
C ILE A 80 -17.27 5.06 16.40
N ARG A 81 -17.02 3.85 15.89
CA ARG A 81 -16.66 2.73 16.75
C ARG A 81 -15.35 2.16 16.25
N VAL A 82 -14.31 2.34 17.07
CA VAL A 82 -13.10 1.55 17.03
C VAL A 82 -13.55 0.11 17.31
N ALA A 83 -13.36 -0.80 16.36
CA ALA A 83 -13.68 -2.20 16.60
C ALA A 83 -12.96 -2.63 17.89
N ARG A 84 -13.69 -3.19 18.86
CA ARG A 84 -13.06 -3.58 20.13
C ARG A 84 -11.96 -4.57 19.78
N LEU A 85 -10.80 -4.47 20.44
CA LEU A 85 -9.65 -5.35 20.19
C LEU A 85 -10.06 -6.83 20.10
N ARG A 86 -11.01 -7.26 20.95
CA ARG A 86 -11.60 -8.61 20.95
C ARG A 86 -12.39 -8.97 19.68
N GLU A 87 -13.11 -8.04 19.06
CA GLU A 87 -13.84 -8.26 17.80
C GLU A 87 -12.88 -8.38 16.60
N LEU A 88 -11.80 -7.59 16.60
CA LEU A 88 -10.74 -7.68 15.58
C LEU A 88 -9.95 -8.99 15.67
N LEU A 89 -9.70 -9.48 16.89
CA LEU A 89 -8.94 -10.71 17.12
C LEU A 89 -9.75 -11.99 16.86
N SER A 90 -11.07 -11.98 17.04
CA SER A 90 -11.91 -13.19 16.99
C SER A 90 -12.51 -13.51 15.62
N LEU A 91 -12.69 -12.52 14.72
CA LEU A 91 -13.48 -12.69 13.49
C LEU A 91 -12.70 -12.52 12.18
N GLY A 92 -11.38 -12.26 12.25
CA GLY A 92 -10.53 -12.00 11.08
C GLY A 92 -10.86 -10.66 10.40
N ASP A 93 -10.23 -10.36 9.26
CA ASP A 93 -10.45 -9.10 8.54
C ASP A 93 -11.91 -8.99 8.06
N PRO A 94 -12.70 -8.02 8.55
CA PRO A 94 -14.08 -7.84 8.12
C PRO A 94 -14.20 -7.49 6.63
N ARG A 95 -13.14 -7.01 5.99
CA ARG A 95 -13.10 -6.57 4.58
C ARG A 95 -12.68 -7.69 3.63
N ASP A 96 -12.07 -8.75 4.16
CA ASP A 96 -11.75 -10.01 3.48
C ASP A 96 -12.21 -11.20 4.35
N PRO A 97 -13.53 -11.32 4.63
CA PRO A 97 -14.08 -12.32 5.55
C PRO A 97 -13.91 -13.73 5.02
N ASN A 98 -13.60 -14.71 5.87
CA ASN A 98 -13.45 -16.14 5.47
C ASN A 98 -14.71 -16.67 4.75
N ILE A 99 -14.61 -17.80 4.03
CA ILE A 99 -15.73 -18.30 3.20
C ILE A 99 -17.02 -18.45 4.01
N PHE A 100 -16.92 -18.95 5.25
CA PHE A 100 -18.06 -19.06 6.16
C PHE A 100 -18.70 -17.70 6.44
N MET A 101 -17.89 -16.69 6.79
CA MET A 101 -18.36 -15.33 7.04
C MET A 101 -18.88 -14.63 5.78
N GLN A 102 -18.38 -14.96 4.59
CA GLN A 102 -18.93 -14.48 3.32
C GLN A 102 -20.37 -14.98 3.12
N VAL A 103 -20.58 -16.29 3.32
CA VAL A 103 -21.91 -16.90 3.22
C VAL A 103 -22.84 -16.31 4.27
N LEU A 104 -22.44 -16.34 5.54
CA LEU A 104 -23.26 -15.82 6.63
C LEU A 104 -23.71 -14.38 6.38
N ARG A 105 -22.78 -13.48 6.04
CA ARG A 105 -23.10 -12.06 5.82
C ARG A 105 -23.93 -11.80 4.58
N TYR A 106 -23.74 -12.58 3.52
CA TYR A 106 -24.57 -12.44 2.33
C TYR A 106 -26.06 -12.69 2.64
N TRP A 107 -26.34 -13.63 3.54
CA TRP A 107 -27.71 -13.96 3.94
C TRP A 107 -28.25 -13.08 5.05
N THR A 108 -27.44 -12.78 6.08
CA THR A 108 -27.92 -12.01 7.25
C THR A 108 -27.87 -10.50 7.04
N HIS A 109 -26.90 -10.01 6.26
CA HIS A 109 -26.63 -8.59 6.07
C HIS A 109 -26.33 -8.26 4.59
N PRO A 110 -27.28 -8.51 3.66
CA PRO A 110 -27.08 -8.27 2.23
C PRO A 110 -26.75 -6.80 1.91
N GLU A 111 -27.16 -5.85 2.77
CA GLU A 111 -26.83 -4.43 2.64
C GLU A 111 -25.35 -4.13 2.75
N ARG A 112 -24.57 -5.05 3.31
CA ARG A 112 -23.10 -4.94 3.48
C ARG A 112 -22.33 -5.57 2.32
N VAL A 113 -23.00 -6.24 1.40
CA VAL A 113 -22.37 -6.82 0.21
C VAL A 113 -22.59 -5.86 -0.95
N ARG A 114 -21.51 -5.22 -1.40
CA ARG A 114 -21.55 -4.29 -2.53
C ARG A 114 -20.73 -4.83 -3.69
N ILE A 115 -21.25 -4.67 -4.90
CA ILE A 115 -20.51 -4.94 -6.12
C ILE A 115 -19.90 -3.63 -6.56
N ILE A 116 -18.61 -3.67 -6.84
CA ILE A 116 -17.82 -2.55 -7.29
C ILE A 116 -17.53 -2.75 -8.76
N THR A 117 -17.84 -1.73 -9.54
CA THR A 117 -17.54 -1.61 -10.96
C THR A 117 -16.39 -0.63 -11.13
N GLY A 118 -15.30 -1.07 -11.77
CA GLY A 118 -14.28 -0.15 -12.27
C GLY A 118 -14.78 0.61 -13.50
N VAL A 119 -13.99 1.58 -13.95
CA VAL A 119 -14.28 2.32 -15.19
C VAL A 119 -14.21 1.37 -16.38
N ALA A 120 -15.28 1.33 -17.18
CA ALA A 120 -15.31 0.55 -18.41
C ALA A 120 -14.37 1.20 -19.44
N THR A 121 -13.41 0.45 -19.97
CA THR A 121 -12.38 0.98 -20.87
C THR A 121 -12.15 0.02 -22.03
N HIS A 122 -12.04 0.55 -23.25
CA HIS A 122 -11.67 -0.23 -24.43
C HIS A 122 -10.20 -0.68 -24.39
N ALA A 123 -9.91 -1.82 -25.00
CA ALA A 123 -8.55 -2.37 -25.05
C ALA A 123 -7.58 -1.45 -25.80
N SER A 124 -8.03 -0.77 -26.86
CA SER A 124 -7.28 0.20 -27.65
C SER A 124 -6.77 1.37 -26.81
N VAL A 125 -7.63 1.94 -25.96
CA VAL A 125 -7.27 3.03 -25.04
C VAL A 125 -6.18 2.59 -24.06
N LEU A 126 -6.30 1.37 -23.51
CA LEU A 126 -5.28 0.82 -22.62
C LEU A 126 -3.97 0.53 -23.36
N ARG A 127 -4.02 0.10 -24.62
CA ARG A 127 -2.86 -0.14 -25.47
C ARG A 127 -2.07 1.15 -25.72
N ASN A 128 -2.76 2.21 -26.14
CA ASN A 128 -2.17 3.54 -26.29
C ASN A 128 -1.51 4.05 -25.00
N GLY A 129 -2.16 3.79 -23.85
CA GLY A 129 -1.63 4.15 -22.54
C GLY A 129 -0.42 3.31 -22.11
N TRP A 130 -0.35 2.04 -22.53
CA TRP A 130 0.77 1.14 -22.25
C TRP A 130 2.02 1.53 -23.07
N GLU A 131 1.84 1.83 -24.35
CA GLU A 131 2.93 2.25 -25.26
C GLU A 131 3.57 3.56 -24.80
N LYS A 132 2.77 4.48 -24.26
CA LYS A 132 3.25 5.76 -23.72
C LYS A 132 3.78 5.64 -22.28
N ALA A 133 3.54 4.53 -21.58
CA ALA A 133 3.93 4.39 -20.19
C ALA A 133 5.46 4.13 -20.07
N PRO A 134 6.15 4.78 -19.12
CA PRO A 134 7.56 4.50 -18.83
C PRO A 134 7.85 3.04 -18.44
N THR A 135 6.81 2.30 -18.05
CA THR A 135 6.83 0.90 -17.59
C THR A 135 6.54 -0.12 -18.70
N GLY A 136 6.52 0.25 -19.99
CA GLY A 136 6.26 -0.66 -21.12
C GLY A 136 7.27 -1.80 -21.25
N GLY A 137 7.13 -2.86 -20.44
CA GLY A 137 7.99 -4.05 -20.39
C GLY A 137 8.09 -4.81 -21.71
N ARG A 138 9.11 -5.68 -21.80
CA ARG A 138 9.46 -6.59 -22.92
C ARG A 138 8.24 -7.08 -23.72
N ASP A 139 8.43 -7.14 -25.03
CA ASP A 139 7.49 -7.61 -26.05
C ASP A 139 7.34 -9.16 -26.06
N ASP A 140 7.03 -9.74 -24.90
CA ASP A 140 6.88 -11.20 -24.72
C ASP A 140 5.42 -11.68 -24.82
N GLY A 141 4.51 -10.82 -25.31
CA GLY A 141 3.07 -11.08 -25.41
C GLY A 141 2.29 -11.07 -24.08
N THR A 142 2.97 -11.11 -22.92
CA THR A 142 2.29 -11.15 -21.60
C THR A 142 2.34 -9.83 -20.83
N ALA A 143 3.21 -8.91 -21.26
CA ALA A 143 3.38 -7.60 -20.65
C ALA A 143 2.11 -6.74 -20.72
N PHE A 144 1.44 -6.69 -21.88
CA PHE A 144 0.23 -5.89 -22.05
C PHE A 144 -0.92 -6.38 -21.16
N ALA A 145 -1.20 -7.68 -21.14
CA ALA A 145 -2.20 -8.26 -20.24
C ALA A 145 -1.92 -7.96 -18.76
N SER A 146 -0.64 -7.91 -18.37
CA SER A 146 -0.23 -7.54 -17.02
C SER A 146 -0.51 -6.07 -16.73
N TYR A 147 -0.20 -5.18 -17.67
CA TYR A 147 -0.53 -3.77 -17.58
C TYR A 147 -2.04 -3.56 -17.41
N VAL A 148 -2.85 -4.21 -18.24
CA VAL A 148 -4.32 -4.16 -18.18
C VAL A 148 -4.82 -4.66 -16.83
N ALA A 149 -4.30 -5.78 -16.34
CA ALA A 149 -4.69 -6.31 -15.03
C ALA A 149 -4.34 -5.34 -13.88
N SER A 150 -3.14 -4.74 -13.90
CA SER A 150 -2.74 -3.74 -12.91
C SER A 150 -3.60 -2.48 -12.98
N LYS A 151 -3.94 -2.00 -14.19
CA LYS A 151 -4.82 -0.85 -14.38
C LYS A 151 -6.23 -1.11 -13.88
N ALA A 152 -6.81 -2.24 -14.27
CA ALA A 152 -8.12 -2.69 -13.81
C ALA A 152 -8.16 -2.82 -12.27
N TRP A 153 -7.10 -3.34 -11.67
CA TRP A 153 -6.99 -3.44 -10.22
C TRP A 153 -6.93 -2.06 -9.55
N LEU A 154 -6.16 -1.11 -10.10
CA LEU A 154 -6.09 0.27 -9.59
C LEU A 154 -7.44 0.98 -9.68
N ASP A 155 -8.19 0.77 -10.75
CA ASP A 155 -9.51 1.38 -10.93
C ASP A 155 -10.55 0.78 -9.98
N LEU A 156 -10.49 -0.53 -9.72
CA LEU A 156 -11.29 -1.17 -8.67
C LEU A 156 -10.97 -0.62 -7.27
N GLU A 157 -9.70 -0.39 -6.96
CA GLU A 157 -9.30 0.21 -5.68
C GLU A 157 -9.79 1.65 -5.54
N ARG A 158 -9.70 2.47 -6.60
CA ARG A 158 -10.25 3.83 -6.61
C ARG A 158 -11.76 3.82 -6.36
N SER A 159 -12.47 2.93 -7.05
CA SER A 159 -13.93 2.78 -6.91
C SER A 159 -14.31 2.28 -5.51
N GLU A 160 -13.51 1.38 -4.92
CA GLU A 160 -13.70 0.91 -3.54
C GLU A 160 -13.41 1.99 -2.48
N ARG A 161 -12.44 2.88 -2.73
CA ARG A 161 -12.19 4.03 -1.86
C ARG A 161 -13.39 4.98 -1.82
N ASN A 162 -14.04 5.25 -2.95
CA ASN A 162 -15.24 6.10 -2.96
C ASN A 162 -16.37 5.52 -2.09
N LEU A 163 -16.44 4.19 -1.95
CA LEU A 163 -17.42 3.52 -1.09
C LEU A 163 -17.00 3.44 0.39
N ARG A 164 -15.70 3.45 0.69
CA ARG A 164 -15.16 3.14 2.04
C ARG A 164 -14.42 4.28 2.73
N GLY A 165 -14.08 5.34 2.00
CA GLY A 165 -13.16 6.40 2.42
C GLY A 165 -11.71 6.13 1.98
N SER A 166 -10.95 7.22 1.86
CA SER A 166 -9.54 7.31 1.44
C SER A 166 -8.52 6.71 2.41
N ARG A 167 -8.88 6.57 3.69
CA ARG A 167 -8.12 5.97 4.80
C ARG A 167 -7.30 4.72 4.47
N TYR A 168 -7.66 4.01 3.41
CA TYR A 168 -7.18 2.66 3.09
C TYR A 168 -6.29 2.59 1.83
N LYS A 169 -5.60 3.68 1.46
CA LYS A 169 -4.57 3.66 0.40
C LYS A 169 -3.43 2.72 0.80
N VAL A 170 -3.38 1.52 0.22
CA VAL A 170 -2.35 0.50 0.51
C VAL A 170 -1.58 0.11 -0.75
N ALA A 171 -0.26 0.10 -0.62
CA ALA A 171 0.64 -0.35 -1.66
C ALA A 171 0.52 -1.87 -1.83
N LYS A 172 -0.04 -2.30 -2.97
CA LYS A 172 -0.12 -3.73 -3.35
C LYS A 172 0.70 -3.98 -4.60
N PHE A 173 1.19 -5.20 -4.74
CA PHE A 173 2.07 -5.62 -5.84
C PHE A 173 3.37 -4.83 -5.98
N VAL A 174 3.78 -4.07 -4.94
CA VAL A 174 4.96 -3.19 -4.98
C VAL A 174 6.18 -3.87 -5.61
N ARG A 175 6.49 -5.08 -5.15
CA ARG A 175 7.60 -5.86 -5.67
C ARG A 175 7.42 -6.21 -7.14
N ASP A 176 6.26 -6.72 -7.51
CA ASP A 176 6.03 -7.24 -8.85
C ASP A 176 5.96 -6.09 -9.88
N ASP A 177 5.33 -4.97 -9.51
CA ASP A 177 5.31 -3.72 -10.29
C ASP A 177 6.73 -3.15 -10.48
N ILE A 178 7.54 -3.09 -9.43
CA ILE A 178 8.92 -2.59 -9.53
C ILE A 178 9.74 -3.51 -10.44
N ILE A 179 9.69 -4.82 -10.22
CA ILE A 179 10.49 -5.80 -10.99
C ILE A 179 10.06 -5.81 -12.48
N ALA A 180 8.77 -5.65 -12.76
CA ALA A 180 8.26 -5.61 -14.13
C ALA A 180 8.57 -4.30 -14.87
N SER A 181 9.06 -3.27 -14.18
CA SER A 181 9.32 -1.96 -14.79
C SER A 181 10.59 -1.95 -15.66
N ASN A 182 10.53 -1.29 -16.82
CA ASN A 182 11.69 -1.09 -17.69
C ASN A 182 12.89 -0.46 -16.97
N GLN A 183 12.63 0.52 -16.11
CA GLN A 183 13.67 1.19 -15.33
C GLN A 183 14.40 0.19 -14.41
N PHE A 184 13.68 -0.80 -13.86
CA PHE A 184 14.30 -1.87 -13.09
C PHE A 184 15.16 -2.79 -13.97
N THR A 185 14.63 -3.25 -15.10
CA THR A 185 15.36 -4.11 -16.04
C THR A 185 16.63 -3.45 -16.56
N LYS A 186 16.55 -2.18 -16.99
CA LYS A 186 17.71 -1.41 -17.48
C LYS A 186 18.77 -1.23 -16.38
N GLY A 187 18.37 -0.76 -15.21
CA GLY A 187 19.31 -0.55 -14.11
C GLY A 187 19.92 -1.85 -13.57
N VAL A 188 19.19 -2.97 -13.56
CA VAL A 188 19.76 -4.29 -13.23
C VAL A 188 20.76 -4.73 -14.28
N ALA A 189 20.50 -4.49 -15.56
CA ALA A 189 21.44 -4.83 -16.63
C ALA A 189 22.74 -4.00 -16.54
N GLU A 190 22.64 -2.71 -16.20
CA GLU A 190 23.81 -1.85 -15.94
C GLU A 190 24.60 -2.35 -14.73
N LEU A 191 23.95 -2.57 -13.59
CA LEU A 191 24.59 -3.11 -12.39
C LEU A 191 25.24 -4.48 -12.63
N ALA A 192 24.63 -5.33 -13.46
CA ALA A 192 25.17 -6.63 -13.81
C ALA A 192 26.47 -6.51 -14.63
N ARG A 193 26.49 -5.57 -15.60
CA ARG A 193 27.71 -5.26 -16.38
C ARG A 193 28.81 -4.70 -15.50
N ASP A 194 28.50 -3.74 -14.63
CA ASP A 194 29.50 -3.09 -13.77
C ASP A 194 30.11 -4.05 -12.74
N ALA A 195 29.33 -5.03 -12.29
CA ALA A 195 29.76 -6.03 -11.31
C ALA A 195 30.28 -7.34 -11.94
N ASP A 196 30.34 -7.42 -13.28
CA ASP A 196 30.73 -8.61 -14.05
C ASP A 196 30.01 -9.91 -13.62
N VAL A 197 28.67 -9.84 -13.52
CA VAL A 197 27.81 -10.98 -13.17
C VAL A 197 26.65 -11.13 -14.17
N SER A 198 26.03 -12.31 -14.18
CA SER A 198 24.86 -12.53 -15.04
C SER A 198 23.68 -11.65 -14.63
N TYR A 199 22.86 -11.27 -15.62
CA TYR A 199 21.64 -10.50 -15.38
C TYR A 199 20.71 -11.21 -14.38
N GLU A 200 20.54 -12.53 -14.49
CA GLU A 200 19.68 -13.33 -13.63
C GLU A 200 20.15 -13.28 -12.17
N GLN A 201 21.46 -13.40 -11.95
CA GLN A 201 22.05 -13.32 -10.61
C GLN A 201 21.82 -11.93 -10.01
N MET A 202 22.06 -10.86 -10.77
CA MET A 202 21.83 -9.50 -10.31
C MET A 202 20.34 -9.23 -10.06
N ALA A 203 19.46 -9.66 -10.97
CA ALA A 203 18.01 -9.52 -10.83
C ALA A 203 17.49 -10.21 -9.57
N GLN A 204 17.98 -11.42 -9.28
CA GLN A 204 17.61 -12.17 -8.07
C GLN A 204 18.11 -11.47 -6.81
N ARG A 205 19.36 -10.97 -6.81
CA ARG A 205 19.95 -10.22 -5.70
C ARG A 205 19.18 -8.93 -5.41
N THR A 206 18.93 -8.11 -6.41
CA THR A 206 18.19 -6.85 -6.28
C THR A 206 16.73 -7.09 -5.88
N SER A 207 16.09 -8.13 -6.42
CA SER A 207 14.74 -8.54 -6.02
C SER A 207 14.65 -8.94 -4.55
N ARG A 208 15.71 -9.53 -3.99
CA ARG A 208 15.79 -9.86 -2.56
C ARG A 208 15.86 -8.59 -1.71
N TYR A 209 16.61 -7.57 -2.16
CA TYR A 209 16.67 -6.29 -1.46
C TYR A 209 15.34 -5.54 -1.48
N ILE A 210 14.60 -5.55 -2.60
CA ILE A 210 13.25 -4.99 -2.63
C ILE A 210 12.36 -5.65 -1.58
N ARG A 211 12.43 -6.98 -1.45
CA ARG A 211 11.66 -7.74 -0.45
C ARG A 211 12.09 -7.41 0.98
N GLU A 212 13.38 -7.20 1.20
CA GLU A 212 13.93 -6.80 2.49
C GLU A 212 13.49 -5.39 2.88
N ILE A 213 13.38 -4.48 1.92
CA ILE A 213 12.98 -3.09 2.19
C ILE A 213 11.47 -3.00 2.36
N ALA A 214 10.70 -3.49 1.39
CA ALA A 214 9.29 -3.17 1.22
C ALA A 214 8.41 -3.46 2.44
N ALA A 215 7.48 -2.53 2.70
CA ALA A 215 6.38 -2.73 3.62
C ALA A 215 5.36 -3.74 3.04
N SER A 216 4.57 -4.34 3.93
CA SER A 216 3.49 -5.27 3.58
C SER A 216 2.20 -4.87 4.28
N HIS A 217 1.77 -3.62 4.09
CA HIS A 217 0.58 -3.00 4.68
C HIS A 217 -0.63 -3.94 4.71
N ARG A 218 -1.28 -4.05 5.87
CA ARG A 218 -2.54 -4.80 6.04
C ARG A 218 -3.53 -4.01 6.89
N TRP A 219 -4.71 -3.76 6.34
CA TRP A 219 -5.77 -2.98 6.98
C TRP A 219 -6.16 -3.49 8.37
N TRP A 220 -6.38 -4.81 8.51
CA TRP A 220 -6.74 -5.39 9.81
C TRP A 220 -5.66 -5.17 10.88
N THR A 221 -4.38 -5.19 10.51
CA THR A 221 -3.28 -4.95 11.45
C THR A 221 -3.25 -3.49 11.88
N ILE A 222 -3.46 -2.56 10.95
CA ILE A 222 -3.58 -1.13 11.24
C ILE A 222 -4.73 -0.86 12.22
N ASP A 223 -5.90 -1.46 11.98
CA ASP A 223 -7.06 -1.30 12.88
C ASP A 223 -6.76 -1.82 14.30
N ILE A 224 -6.08 -2.96 14.43
CA ILE A 224 -5.66 -3.51 15.74
C ILE A 224 -4.67 -2.58 16.44
N VAL A 225 -3.63 -2.16 15.72
CA VAL A 225 -2.57 -1.30 16.24
C VAL A 225 -3.15 0.03 16.69
N ALA A 226 -3.96 0.67 15.86
CA ALA A 226 -4.57 1.93 16.22
C ALA A 226 -5.55 1.81 17.39
N SER A 227 -6.26 0.69 17.52
CA SER A 227 -7.10 0.42 18.70
C SER A 227 -6.26 0.29 19.97
N ALA A 228 -5.10 -0.39 19.88
CA ALA A 228 -4.16 -0.50 20.99
C ALA A 228 -3.51 0.84 21.33
N ILE A 229 -3.14 1.64 20.32
CA ILE A 229 -2.61 2.99 20.53
C ILE A 229 -3.66 3.88 21.19
N LYS A 230 -4.93 3.86 20.73
CA LYS A 230 -6.01 4.64 21.36
C LYS A 230 -6.15 4.30 22.85
N TRP A 231 -6.11 3.00 23.16
CA TRP A 231 -6.17 2.54 24.55
C TRP A 231 -4.97 3.04 25.37
N LEU A 232 -3.77 3.00 24.80
CA LEU A 232 -2.54 3.45 25.46
C LEU A 232 -2.51 4.98 25.64
N VAL A 233 -2.87 5.74 24.60
CA VAL A 233 -3.01 7.20 24.63
C VAL A 233 -4.00 7.61 25.70
N GLY A 234 -5.20 7.02 25.73
CA GLY A 234 -6.22 7.32 26.75
C GLY A 234 -5.85 6.89 28.17
N LYS A 235 -4.73 6.18 28.36
CA LYS A 235 -4.14 5.89 29.66
C LYS A 235 -3.01 6.84 30.03
N ALA A 236 -2.24 7.31 29.04
CA ALA A 236 -1.06 8.14 29.24
C ALA A 236 -1.37 9.64 29.21
N TYR A 237 -2.34 10.07 28.42
CA TYR A 237 -2.66 11.48 28.16
C TYR A 237 -4.17 11.70 28.18
N VAL A 238 -4.58 12.92 28.53
CA VAL A 238 -6.00 13.33 28.54
C VAL A 238 -6.50 13.54 27.12
N ASP A 239 -5.72 14.24 26.30
CA ASP A 239 -6.03 14.51 24.90
C ASP A 239 -4.76 14.71 24.06
N ILE A 240 -4.91 14.64 22.73
CA ILE A 240 -3.88 15.01 21.76
C ILE A 240 -4.40 16.22 20.99
N ASN A 241 -3.80 17.39 21.22
CA ASN A 241 -4.17 18.63 20.55
C ASN A 241 -3.43 18.77 19.21
N TYR A 242 -4.17 19.02 18.13
CA TYR A 242 -3.65 19.35 16.81
C TYR A 242 -4.68 20.18 16.04
N ASP A 243 -4.23 20.94 15.04
CA ASP A 243 -5.12 21.73 14.19
C ASP A 243 -5.84 20.80 13.19
N HIS A 244 -7.16 20.64 13.38
CA HIS A 244 -8.00 19.83 12.50
C HIS A 244 -8.15 20.42 11.09
N ALA A 245 -8.13 21.75 10.96
CA ALA A 245 -8.26 22.41 9.66
C ALA A 245 -6.97 22.26 8.85
N GLU A 246 -5.81 22.40 9.49
CA GLU A 246 -4.51 22.12 8.85
C GLU A 246 -4.43 20.65 8.43
N LEU A 247 -4.84 19.72 9.29
CA LEU A 247 -4.84 18.30 8.97
C LEU A 247 -5.80 17.95 7.81
N ALA A 248 -6.95 18.62 7.72
CA ALA A 248 -7.87 18.48 6.60
C ALA A 248 -7.30 19.06 5.29
N ALA A 249 -6.59 20.19 5.35
CA ALA A 249 -5.90 20.73 4.18
C ALA A 249 -4.79 19.78 3.67
N LEU A 250 -4.03 19.17 4.58
CA LEU A 250 -3.06 18.12 4.23
C LEU A 250 -3.73 16.92 3.58
N TYR A 251 -4.92 16.54 4.04
CA TYR A 251 -5.66 15.45 3.44
C TYR A 251 -6.03 15.72 1.97
N ASP A 252 -6.61 16.88 1.70
CA ASP A 252 -7.00 17.27 0.34
C ASP A 252 -5.77 17.31 -0.59
N MET A 253 -4.65 17.79 -0.07
CA MET A 253 -3.37 17.81 -0.77
C MET A 253 -2.84 16.38 -1.07
N SER A 254 -3.05 15.41 -0.17
CA SER A 254 -2.58 14.03 -0.34
C SER A 254 -3.24 13.27 -1.51
N GLU A 255 -4.37 13.77 -2.02
CA GLU A 255 -5.05 13.22 -3.20
C GLU A 255 -4.31 13.58 -4.50
N THR A 256 -3.69 14.76 -4.56
CA THR A 256 -3.02 15.28 -5.75
C THR A 256 -1.51 15.08 -5.70
N VAL A 257 -0.87 15.21 -4.53
CA VAL A 257 0.59 15.16 -4.37
C VAL A 257 1.03 14.20 -3.26
N PRO A 258 2.19 13.52 -3.38
CA PRO A 258 2.77 12.76 -2.29
C PRO A 258 3.20 13.67 -1.13
N LEU A 259 2.85 13.27 0.08
CA LEU A 259 3.25 13.96 1.31
C LEU A 259 4.41 13.25 1.99
N VAL A 260 5.36 14.03 2.49
CA VAL A 260 6.53 13.54 3.20
C VAL A 260 6.59 14.16 4.60
N PHE A 261 6.24 13.36 5.60
CA PHE A 261 6.27 13.78 7.00
C PHE A 261 7.67 13.63 7.58
N LEU A 262 8.19 14.72 8.16
CA LEU A 262 9.51 14.81 8.77
C LEU A 262 9.39 15.12 10.27
N PRO A 263 8.96 14.14 11.10
CA PRO A 263 8.90 14.32 12.54
C PRO A 263 10.29 14.42 13.19
N SER A 264 10.38 15.23 14.25
CA SER A 264 11.48 15.16 15.23
C SER A 264 11.40 13.89 16.07
N HIS A 265 12.54 13.30 16.49
CA HIS A 265 12.53 12.05 17.27
C HIS A 265 12.91 12.24 18.75
N LYS A 266 11.90 12.50 19.58
CA LYS A 266 12.06 12.72 21.03
C LYS A 266 11.65 11.52 21.88
N SER A 267 10.68 10.72 21.44
CA SER A 267 10.21 9.54 22.18
C SER A 267 9.87 8.36 21.25
N ASN A 268 9.84 7.14 21.80
CA ASN A 268 9.17 6.00 21.15
C ASN A 268 7.72 6.32 20.75
N PHE A 269 7.07 7.15 21.55
CA PHE A 269 5.64 7.45 21.42
C PHE A 269 5.31 8.33 20.21
N ASP A 270 6.32 8.97 19.61
CA ASP A 270 6.17 9.83 18.43
C ASP A 270 5.48 9.08 17.28
N HIS A 271 5.95 7.86 17.01
CA HIS A 271 5.43 6.99 15.95
C HIS A 271 3.97 6.62 16.19
N LEU A 272 3.61 6.38 17.45
CA LEU A 272 2.26 5.97 17.84
C LEU A 272 1.30 7.14 17.73
N THR A 273 1.74 8.33 18.18
CA THR A 273 0.94 9.56 18.18
C THR A 273 0.53 9.93 16.76
N LEU A 274 1.49 10.02 15.84
CA LEU A 274 1.18 10.43 14.46
C LEU A 274 0.31 9.40 13.73
N GLN A 275 0.59 8.10 13.90
CA GLN A 275 -0.27 7.03 13.35
C GLN A 275 -1.70 7.11 13.89
N TYR A 276 -1.86 7.41 15.17
CA TYR A 276 -3.17 7.56 15.81
C TYR A 276 -3.93 8.78 15.28
N VAL A 277 -3.27 9.94 15.17
CA VAL A 277 -3.87 11.16 14.59
C VAL A 277 -4.36 10.89 13.17
N PHE A 278 -3.55 10.26 12.32
CA PHE A 278 -3.99 9.87 10.96
C PHE A 278 -5.15 8.87 11.00
N TYR A 279 -5.11 7.91 11.91
CA TYR A 279 -6.17 6.91 12.04
C TYR A 279 -7.49 7.55 12.48
N GLU A 280 -7.48 8.43 13.47
CA GLU A 280 -8.69 9.08 14.01
C GLU A 280 -9.36 9.97 12.97
N ASN A 281 -8.56 10.70 12.17
CA ASN A 281 -9.04 11.61 11.13
C ASN A 281 -9.32 10.91 9.78
N GLY A 282 -9.19 9.59 9.71
CA GLY A 282 -9.49 8.84 8.49
C GLY A 282 -8.49 9.02 7.35
N LEU A 283 -7.27 9.44 7.68
CA LEU A 283 -6.19 9.61 6.73
C LEU A 283 -5.49 8.28 6.41
N PRO A 284 -4.95 8.12 5.19
CA PRO A 284 -4.06 7.01 4.88
C PRO A 284 -2.85 6.96 5.83
N GLN A 285 -2.46 5.76 6.24
CA GLN A 285 -1.24 5.58 7.02
C GLN A 285 0.01 5.81 6.15
N THR A 286 1.06 6.29 6.79
CA THR A 286 2.37 6.55 6.18
C THR A 286 3.17 5.28 5.97
N HIS A 287 4.05 5.31 4.97
CA HIS A 287 5.15 4.36 4.86
C HIS A 287 6.31 4.90 5.69
N THR A 288 6.52 4.31 6.86
CA THR A 288 7.53 4.77 7.81
C THR A 288 8.87 4.08 7.59
N ALA A 289 9.95 4.84 7.47
CA ALA A 289 11.30 4.28 7.43
C ALA A 289 11.71 3.77 8.83
N ALA A 290 12.07 2.48 8.92
CA ALA A 290 12.53 1.86 10.16
C ALA A 290 13.92 1.24 9.98
N GLY A 291 14.72 1.23 11.05
CA GLY A 291 16.01 0.54 11.05
C GLY A 291 15.83 -0.98 11.00
N ILE A 292 16.65 -1.67 10.20
CA ILE A 292 16.58 -3.13 10.05
C ILE A 292 16.81 -3.91 11.36
N ASN A 293 17.42 -3.29 12.37
CA ASN A 293 17.57 -3.84 13.72
C ASN A 293 16.22 -4.14 14.40
N MET A 294 15.13 -3.50 13.98
CA MET A 294 13.77 -3.78 14.47
C MET A 294 13.08 -4.92 13.71
N ASN A 295 13.73 -5.49 12.68
CA ASN A 295 13.16 -6.55 11.84
C ASN A 295 13.47 -7.96 12.37
N PHE A 296 13.09 -8.26 13.62
CA PHE A 296 13.20 -9.59 14.22
C PHE A 296 11.83 -10.24 14.40
N PHE A 297 11.74 -11.57 14.39
CA PHE A 297 10.46 -12.25 14.65
C PHE A 297 10.10 -12.14 16.14
N PRO A 298 8.84 -11.79 16.50
CA PRO A 298 7.66 -11.55 15.63
C PRO A 298 7.42 -10.09 15.23
N ILE A 299 8.18 -9.13 15.78
CA ILE A 299 7.98 -7.69 15.67
C ILE A 299 8.13 -7.17 14.22
N GLY A 300 9.17 -7.58 13.52
CA GLY A 300 9.45 -7.16 12.14
C GLY A 300 8.27 -7.39 11.19
N PRO A 301 7.77 -8.64 11.03
CA PRO A 301 6.59 -8.91 10.22
C PRO A 301 5.33 -8.15 10.64
N PHE A 302 5.20 -7.80 11.92
CA PHE A 302 4.09 -6.99 12.43
C PHE A 302 4.22 -5.53 11.98
N LEU A 303 5.38 -4.90 12.20
CA LEU A 303 5.67 -3.53 11.75
C LEU A 303 5.58 -3.39 10.22
N ARG A 304 6.03 -4.39 9.45
CA ARG A 304 5.82 -4.36 7.99
C ARG A 304 4.35 -4.22 7.61
N ARG A 305 3.44 -4.77 8.42
CA ARG A 305 1.99 -4.70 8.16
C ARG A 305 1.36 -3.39 8.57
N THR A 306 1.99 -2.62 9.46
CA THR A 306 1.54 -1.27 9.81
C THR A 306 1.99 -0.24 8.79
N GLY A 307 3.07 -0.53 8.05
CA GLY A 307 3.59 0.33 7.01
C GLY A 307 5.10 0.57 7.07
N ALA A 308 5.77 -0.01 8.06
CA ALA A 308 7.21 0.14 8.19
C ALA A 308 7.95 -0.56 7.05
N PHE A 309 8.83 0.17 6.39
CA PHE A 309 9.81 -0.38 5.46
C PHE A 309 11.20 -0.28 6.10
N PHE A 310 12.02 -1.31 5.89
CA PHE A 310 13.25 -1.48 6.67
C PHE A 310 14.47 -1.08 5.87
N ILE A 311 15.30 -0.23 6.47
CA ILE A 311 16.53 0.28 5.87
C ILE A 311 17.73 -0.19 6.70
N ARG A 312 18.79 -0.58 6.01
CA ARG A 312 20.09 -0.90 6.64
C ARG A 312 20.74 0.37 7.16
N ARG A 313 21.53 0.24 8.25
CA ARG A 313 22.29 1.37 8.81
C ARG A 313 23.46 1.79 7.91
N ASP A 314 24.08 0.82 7.24
CA ASP A 314 25.14 1.04 6.26
C ASP A 314 24.92 0.17 5.03
N PHE A 315 25.02 0.81 3.88
CA PHE A 315 24.90 0.22 2.55
C PHE A 315 25.64 1.09 1.52
N LYS A 316 26.62 1.91 1.95
CA LYS A 316 27.32 2.88 1.10
C LYS A 316 28.05 2.24 -0.09
N THR A 317 28.51 1.01 0.04
CA THR A 317 29.21 0.28 -1.03
C THR A 317 28.31 -0.73 -1.76
N ASN A 318 27.04 -0.83 -1.37
CA ASN A 318 26.12 -1.82 -1.93
C ASN A 318 25.20 -1.18 -2.97
N GLU A 319 25.72 -1.00 -4.20
CA GLU A 319 24.99 -0.38 -5.30
C GLU A 319 23.65 -1.06 -5.63
N PRO A 320 23.54 -2.41 -5.70
CA PRO A 320 22.24 -3.05 -5.94
C PRO A 320 21.22 -2.78 -4.83
N TYR A 321 21.67 -2.59 -3.58
CA TYR A 321 20.77 -2.19 -2.50
C TYR A 321 20.31 -0.74 -2.62
N LYS A 322 21.23 0.20 -2.93
CA LYS A 322 20.88 1.61 -3.18
C LYS A 322 19.87 1.72 -4.33
N PHE A 323 20.11 0.99 -5.41
CA PHE A 323 19.22 0.91 -6.55
C PHE A 323 17.83 0.39 -6.14
N ALA A 324 17.77 -0.73 -5.41
CA ALA A 324 16.51 -1.27 -4.91
C ALA A 324 15.73 -0.27 -4.03
N LEU A 325 16.42 0.46 -3.15
CA LEU A 325 15.82 1.47 -2.29
C LEU A 325 15.29 2.67 -3.10
N ARG A 326 16.09 3.20 -4.04
CA ARG A 326 15.66 4.28 -4.95
C ARG A 326 14.40 3.88 -5.73
N ARG A 327 14.39 2.68 -6.32
CA ARG A 327 13.22 2.16 -7.06
C ARG A 327 11.98 1.99 -6.18
N TYR A 328 12.17 1.60 -4.93
CA TYR A 328 11.06 1.51 -3.97
C TYR A 328 10.49 2.89 -3.62
N LEU A 329 11.34 3.90 -3.44
CA LEU A 329 10.90 5.28 -3.19
C LEU A 329 10.23 5.90 -4.41
N ASP A 330 10.78 5.72 -5.61
CA ASP A 330 10.16 6.13 -6.87
C ASP A 330 8.74 5.54 -6.99
N TYR A 331 8.56 4.27 -6.63
CA TYR A 331 7.25 3.62 -6.61
C TYR A 331 6.29 4.27 -5.60
N LEU A 332 6.76 4.56 -4.37
CA LEU A 332 5.90 5.17 -3.36
C LEU A 332 5.44 6.57 -3.78
N LEU A 333 6.36 7.39 -4.29
CA LEU A 333 6.07 8.76 -4.74
C LEU A 333 5.14 8.79 -5.96
N SER A 334 5.41 7.97 -6.99
CA SER A 334 4.58 7.90 -8.21
C SER A 334 3.16 7.42 -7.95
N ARG A 335 2.96 6.65 -6.88
CA ARG A 335 1.63 6.20 -6.42
C ARG A 335 1.02 7.11 -5.35
N ARG A 336 1.69 8.23 -5.03
CA ARG A 336 1.30 9.21 -4.02
C ARG A 336 1.12 8.62 -2.62
N PHE A 337 1.91 7.60 -2.27
CA PHE A 337 1.91 7.10 -0.90
C PHE A 337 2.67 8.07 -0.01
N SER A 338 2.08 8.42 1.12
CA SER A 338 2.75 9.29 2.10
C SER A 338 3.95 8.57 2.71
N LEU A 339 5.06 9.29 2.83
CA LEU A 339 6.30 8.82 3.45
C LEU A 339 6.44 9.47 4.82
N GLU A 340 7.08 8.75 5.74
CA GLU A 340 7.45 9.29 7.05
C GLU A 340 8.85 8.78 7.42
N TRP A 341 9.71 9.68 7.87
CA TRP A 341 10.91 9.27 8.59
C TRP A 341 11.39 10.36 9.52
N TYR A 342 12.10 9.92 10.54
CA TYR A 342 12.72 10.81 11.51
C TYR A 342 14.04 11.30 10.95
N ILE A 343 14.11 12.58 10.61
CA ILE A 343 15.23 13.16 9.87
C ILE A 343 16.57 13.00 10.60
N GLU A 344 16.54 12.89 11.92
CA GLU A 344 17.70 12.68 12.79
C GLU A 344 18.34 11.28 12.65
N GLY A 345 17.59 10.31 12.09
CA GLY A 345 18.03 8.92 11.91
C GLY A 345 18.08 8.10 13.20
N GLY A 346 17.71 8.68 14.34
CA GLY A 346 17.62 8.00 15.63
C GLY A 346 17.20 8.97 16.72
N ARG A 347 16.83 8.41 17.88
CA ARG A 347 16.35 9.21 19.02
C ARG A 347 17.45 10.05 19.61
N SER A 348 17.05 11.19 20.15
CA SER A 348 17.85 11.88 21.15
C SER A 348 17.84 11.11 22.47
N ARG A 349 19.00 10.96 23.09
CA ARG A 349 19.12 10.41 24.45
C ARG A 349 19.04 11.48 25.54
N THR A 350 19.13 12.75 25.14
CA THR A 350 19.19 13.91 26.06
C THR A 350 18.00 14.86 25.88
N GLY A 351 17.03 14.49 25.03
CA GLY A 351 15.89 15.34 24.64
C GLY A 351 16.23 16.45 23.63
N LYS A 352 17.51 16.69 23.32
CA LYS A 352 17.95 17.67 22.30
C LYS A 352 17.91 17.10 20.89
N LEU A 353 17.46 17.88 19.91
CA LEU A 353 17.46 17.44 18.50
C LEU A 353 18.87 17.14 18.01
N ARG A 354 19.03 16.02 17.29
CA ARG A 354 20.29 15.65 16.61
C ARG A 354 20.38 16.33 15.25
N SER A 355 21.59 16.37 14.69
CA SER A 355 21.78 16.85 13.32
C SER A 355 21.03 15.97 12.31
N PRO A 356 20.36 16.58 11.32
CA PRO A 356 19.62 15.84 10.30
C PRO A 356 20.53 14.97 9.42
N ARG A 357 20.02 13.82 8.99
CA ARG A 357 20.64 12.91 8.02
C ARG A 357 19.91 13.03 6.69
N PHE A 358 20.56 13.64 5.71
CA PHE A 358 19.94 13.99 4.43
C PHE A 358 19.84 12.85 3.41
N GLY A 359 20.30 11.63 3.71
CA GLY A 359 20.34 10.54 2.72
C GLY A 359 18.97 10.18 2.11
N MET A 360 17.95 10.00 2.97
CA MET A 360 16.58 9.75 2.49
C MET A 360 15.98 10.96 1.78
N LEU A 361 16.26 12.17 2.28
CA LEU A 361 15.81 13.41 1.66
C LEU A 361 16.38 13.54 0.23
N ALA A 362 17.68 13.29 0.07
CA ALA A 362 18.34 13.29 -1.22
C ALA A 362 17.68 12.30 -2.19
N TYR A 363 17.39 11.08 -1.77
CA TYR A 363 16.71 10.11 -2.64
C TYR A 363 15.30 10.53 -3.06
N VAL A 364 14.55 11.20 -2.19
CA VAL A 364 13.22 11.74 -2.55
C VAL A 364 13.36 12.90 -3.54
N VAL A 365 14.29 13.82 -3.31
CA VAL A 365 14.57 14.94 -4.23
C VAL A 365 15.05 14.42 -5.59
N GLU A 366 15.97 13.46 -5.61
CA GLU A 366 16.43 12.82 -6.85
C GLU A 366 15.27 12.09 -7.57
N ALA A 367 14.35 11.47 -6.82
CA ALA A 367 13.18 10.81 -7.41
C ALA A 367 12.25 11.83 -8.09
N TYR A 368 12.00 12.97 -7.44
CA TYR A 368 11.28 14.09 -8.03
C TYR A 368 11.98 14.60 -9.31
N GLN A 369 13.30 14.82 -9.27
CA GLN A 369 14.08 15.25 -10.44
C GLN A 369 14.04 14.25 -11.61
N ARG A 370 13.90 12.96 -11.33
CA ARG A 370 13.69 11.90 -12.34
C ARG A 370 12.27 11.83 -12.89
N GLY A 371 11.35 12.67 -12.41
CA GLY A 371 9.94 12.66 -12.79
C GLY A 371 9.14 11.52 -12.16
N ALA A 372 9.57 11.00 -11.00
CA ALA A 372 8.78 9.98 -10.30
C ALA A 372 7.46 10.53 -9.76
N ALA A 373 7.39 11.83 -9.46
CA ALA A 373 6.18 12.55 -9.09
C ALA A 373 6.25 13.98 -9.65
N ASP A 374 5.10 14.55 -10.00
CA ASP A 374 5.00 15.91 -10.54
C ASP A 374 5.32 16.99 -9.49
N ASP A 375 5.13 16.66 -8.21
CA ASP A 375 5.44 17.51 -7.06
C ASP A 375 5.62 16.63 -5.81
N VAL A 376 6.26 17.15 -4.77
CA VAL A 376 6.44 16.50 -3.45
C VAL A 376 6.41 17.55 -2.35
N VAL A 377 5.52 17.38 -1.37
CA VAL A 377 5.40 18.31 -0.24
C VAL A 377 6.04 17.74 1.02
N PHE A 378 6.99 18.48 1.58
CA PHE A 378 7.65 18.16 2.85
C PHE A 378 6.92 18.84 4.01
N ILE A 379 6.50 18.04 4.98
CA ILE A 379 5.72 18.48 6.14
C ILE A 379 6.58 18.28 7.39
N PRO A 380 7.17 19.34 7.96
CA PRO A 380 7.83 19.24 9.25
C PRO A 380 6.79 18.94 10.33
N VAL A 381 7.08 17.98 11.21
CA VAL A 381 6.19 17.62 12.33
C VAL A 381 6.94 17.77 13.64
N SER A 382 6.38 18.55 14.56
CA SER A 382 6.87 18.65 15.93
C SER A 382 5.86 18.02 16.85
N ILE A 383 6.34 17.15 17.75
CA ILE A 383 5.52 16.56 18.81
C ILE A 383 6.06 17.08 20.13
N ALA A 384 5.16 17.63 20.94
CA ALA A 384 5.42 18.13 22.28
C ALA A 384 4.60 17.32 23.27
N TYR A 385 5.20 16.97 24.39
CA TYR A 385 4.57 16.22 25.48
C TYR A 385 4.62 17.06 26.75
N ASP A 386 3.55 17.06 27.52
CA ASP A 386 3.51 17.71 28.85
C ASP A 386 4.48 17.03 29.82
N GLN A 387 4.58 15.70 29.74
CA GLN A 387 5.57 14.90 30.45
C GLN A 387 6.11 13.80 29.54
N ILE A 388 7.44 13.72 29.43
CA ILE A 388 8.11 12.62 28.74
C ILE A 388 8.19 11.45 29.73
N GLN A 389 7.36 10.41 29.56
CA GLN A 389 7.40 9.24 30.45
C GLN A 389 8.69 8.41 30.34
N ASP A 390 9.49 8.63 29.29
CA ASP A 390 10.80 7.98 29.08
C ASP A 390 11.94 8.58 29.96
N VAL A 391 11.70 9.60 30.80
CA VAL A 391 12.77 10.28 31.56
C VAL A 391 13.52 9.34 32.52
N SER A 392 12.82 8.45 33.23
CA SER A 392 13.48 7.50 34.15
C SER A 392 14.31 6.45 33.42
N ALA A 393 13.85 5.98 32.25
CA ALA A 393 14.61 5.08 31.39
C ALA A 393 15.82 5.77 30.74
N HIS A 394 15.69 7.05 30.36
CA HIS A 394 16.79 7.85 29.83
C HIS A 394 17.86 8.17 30.87
N VAL A 395 17.46 8.44 32.12
CA VAL A 395 18.41 8.63 33.22
C VAL A 395 19.15 7.32 33.49
N ALA A 396 18.44 6.19 33.59
CA ALA A 396 19.05 4.87 33.80
C ALA A 396 20.02 4.47 32.68
N GLU A 397 19.66 4.66 31.41
CA GLU A 397 20.51 4.34 30.25
C GLU A 397 21.67 5.33 30.08
N ALA A 398 21.54 6.58 30.56
CA ALA A 398 22.62 7.55 30.59
C ALA A 398 23.57 7.36 31.78
N SER A 399 23.11 6.75 32.87
CA SER A 399 23.91 6.46 34.07
C SER A 399 24.69 5.14 34.02
N GLY A 400 24.50 4.31 32.98
CA GLY A 400 25.25 3.07 32.74
C GLY A 400 24.43 1.81 32.90
#